data_AF-A0A923I8E5-F1
#
_entry.id   AF-A0A923I8E5-F1
#
_cell.length_a   1.000
_cell.length_b   1.000
_cell.length_c   1.000
_cell.angle_alpha   90.00
_cell.angle_beta   90.00
_cell.angle_gamma   90.00
#
_symmetry.space_group_name_H-M   'P 1'
#
loop_
_entity.id
_entity.type
_entity.pdbx_description
1 polymer ?
#
loop_
_entity_poly.entity_id
_entity_poly.type
_entity_poly.pdbx_seq_one_letter_code
_entity_poly.pdbx_strand_id
1 'polypeptide(L)'
;MGNGDLISRRQLFCCVYLSMVVEMLIKPFSRPVDLPAQVLIPAAAVNLLLLWLVLTPLGAARSGAVARAGGTLPGRMVLVLMAATLLLSGGGTLNEANGFLSFTGDWQLSFFWFLPLVLALVYYAVRLGIEGVARVSGVVFVLFLLSIGVVVISNLREMRLQNLAVEAQPFMDTAKAVGQGFSFSPALLAGIVLSEKTQRGRGPRLAHLLAALFATYFVFTMVSELVLGGFATAQRQPVYTLARIGGLSVFRRLDSLHSSIWLMALVLKLVVEGAAVELLLRRLLPARWQKYGVALTAGLTGAAGLLFHFSFPTGLRRWLTAAGVLAVLLLALVSRKEKKRV
;
A
#
# COMPACT_ATOMS: atom_id res chain seq x y z
N MET A 1 10.43 -15.44 26.12
CA MET A 1 9.01 -15.10 25.86
C MET A 1 8.78 -13.71 26.44
N GLY A 2 8.95 -12.66 25.63
CA GLY A 2 8.66 -11.29 26.06
C GLY A 2 7.20 -10.96 25.78
N ASN A 3 6.53 -10.25 26.71
CA ASN A 3 5.20 -9.67 26.52
C ASN A 3 5.12 -9.05 25.14
N GLY A 4 4.48 -9.74 24.20
CA GLY A 4 4.53 -9.37 22.80
C GLY A 4 3.66 -8.15 22.58
N ASP A 5 4.19 -7.11 21.96
CA ASP A 5 3.44 -5.96 21.44
C ASP A 5 2.16 -6.43 20.73
N LEU A 6 1.02 -6.23 21.37
CA LEU A 6 -0.27 -6.71 20.89
C LEU A 6 -1.04 -5.53 20.28
N ILE A 7 -1.22 -5.57 18.96
CA ILE A 7 -2.01 -4.56 18.26
C ILE A 7 -3.49 -4.96 18.21
N SER A 8 -4.38 -3.97 18.18
CA SER A 8 -5.80 -4.18 17.95
C SER A 8 -6.10 -4.38 16.46
N ARG A 9 -7.23 -5.03 16.15
CA ARG A 9 -7.66 -5.22 14.74
C ARG A 9 -7.93 -3.91 14.00
N ARG A 10 -8.38 -2.88 14.73
CA ARG A 10 -8.66 -1.55 14.15
C ARG A 10 -7.36 -0.86 13.77
N GLN A 11 -6.34 -0.95 14.61
CA GLN A 11 -5.03 -0.39 14.29
C GLN A 11 -4.36 -1.10 13.12
N LEU A 12 -4.45 -2.45 13.05
CA LEU A 12 -3.97 -3.20 11.89
C LEU A 12 -4.73 -2.82 10.61
N PHE A 13 -6.04 -2.59 10.70
CA PHE A 13 -6.82 -2.06 9.58
C PHE A 13 -6.30 -0.71 9.12
N CYS A 14 -6.07 0.25 10.02
CA CYS A 14 -5.56 1.58 9.66
C CYS A 14 -4.17 1.50 9.01
N CYS A 15 -3.26 0.68 9.55
CA CYS A 15 -1.94 0.45 8.95
C CYS A 15 -2.04 -0.06 7.52
N VAL A 16 -2.77 -1.16 7.30
CA VAL A 16 -2.87 -1.78 5.98
C VAL A 16 -3.64 -0.89 5.00
N TYR A 17 -4.71 -0.24 5.45
CA TYR A 17 -5.47 0.69 4.61
C TYR A 17 -4.59 1.85 4.13
N LEU A 18 -3.88 2.54 5.04
CA LEU A 18 -3.03 3.67 4.66
C LEU A 18 -1.93 3.24 3.68
N SER A 19 -1.30 2.08 3.92
CA SER A 19 -0.32 1.51 3.00
C SER A 19 -0.87 1.24 1.60
N MET A 20 -2.10 0.71 1.52
CA MET A 20 -2.74 0.40 0.24
C MET A 20 -3.22 1.65 -0.49
N VAL A 21 -3.71 2.66 0.24
CA VAL A 21 -4.15 3.93 -0.34
C VAL A 21 -2.99 4.67 -0.99
N VAL A 22 -1.79 4.65 -0.38
CA VAL A 22 -0.59 5.25 -0.98
C VAL A 22 -0.31 4.64 -2.36
N GLU A 23 -0.35 3.31 -2.49
CA GLU A 23 -0.17 2.63 -3.79
C GLU A 23 -1.27 2.92 -4.81
N MET A 24 -2.48 3.18 -4.33
CA MET A 24 -3.64 3.42 -5.18
C MET A 24 -3.66 4.84 -5.74
N LEU A 25 -3.20 5.82 -4.95
CA LEU A 25 -3.22 7.24 -5.31
C LEU A 25 -1.93 7.69 -6.01
N ILE A 26 -0.82 6.98 -5.80
CA ILE A 26 0.36 7.10 -6.65
C ILE A 26 0.07 6.32 -7.92
N LYS A 27 -0.43 7.00 -8.96
CA LYS A 27 -0.23 6.48 -10.31
C LYS A 27 1.30 6.39 -10.47
N PRO A 28 1.89 5.22 -10.74
CA PRO A 28 3.31 5.16 -11.01
C PRO A 28 3.57 6.15 -12.15
N PHE A 29 4.60 6.98 -12.00
CA PHE A 29 5.02 8.03 -12.94
C PHE A 29 5.17 7.56 -14.40
N SER A 30 4.98 6.27 -14.66
CA SER A 30 5.25 5.57 -15.90
C SER A 30 4.10 5.49 -16.89
N ARG A 31 2.80 5.48 -16.53
CA ARG A 31 1.68 5.61 -17.50
C ARG A 31 0.38 6.14 -16.88
N PRO A 32 -0.17 7.29 -17.32
CA PRO A 32 -1.57 7.59 -17.08
C PRO A 32 -2.42 6.52 -17.75
N VAL A 33 -3.38 5.96 -17.01
CA VAL A 33 -4.46 5.20 -17.64
C VAL A 33 -5.44 6.24 -18.14
N ASP A 34 -5.44 6.47 -19.45
CA ASP A 34 -6.29 7.44 -20.15
C ASP A 34 -7.71 6.87 -20.32
N LEU A 35 -8.34 6.48 -19.21
CA LEU A 35 -9.71 5.97 -19.21
C LEU A 35 -10.57 6.80 -18.27
N PRO A 36 -11.82 7.07 -18.64
CA PRO A 36 -12.75 7.82 -17.80
C PRO A 36 -13.25 7.01 -16.60
N ALA A 37 -13.81 7.69 -15.62
CA ALA A 37 -14.26 7.15 -14.35
C ALA A 37 -15.34 6.08 -14.52
N GLN A 38 -16.22 6.23 -15.52
CA GLN A 38 -17.22 5.24 -15.90
C GLN A 38 -16.62 3.86 -16.24
N VAL A 39 -15.35 3.78 -16.67
CA VAL A 39 -14.62 2.54 -16.96
C VAL A 39 -13.77 2.12 -15.76
N LEU A 40 -13.09 3.09 -15.15
CA LEU A 40 -12.18 2.85 -14.02
C LEU A 40 -12.88 2.35 -12.76
N ILE A 41 -14.06 2.87 -12.43
CA ILE A 41 -14.79 2.51 -11.20
C ILE A 41 -15.29 1.05 -11.26
N PRO A 42 -16.00 0.60 -12.32
CA PRO A 42 -16.35 -0.80 -12.46
C PRO A 42 -15.12 -1.72 -12.50
N ALA A 43 -14.05 -1.31 -13.19
CA ALA A 43 -12.81 -2.09 -13.24
C ALA A 43 -12.19 -2.26 -11.83
N ALA A 44 -12.20 -1.21 -11.01
CA ALA A 44 -11.75 -1.28 -9.62
C ALA A 44 -12.64 -2.20 -8.77
N ALA A 45 -13.96 -2.15 -8.95
CA ALA A 45 -14.89 -3.05 -8.25
C ALA A 45 -14.58 -4.53 -8.56
N VAL A 46 -14.39 -4.86 -9.85
CA VAL A 46 -14.01 -6.20 -10.29
C VAL A 46 -12.64 -6.60 -9.74
N ASN A 47 -11.64 -5.73 -9.80
CA ASN A 47 -10.30 -6.02 -9.27
C ASN A 47 -10.32 -6.30 -7.75
N LEU A 48 -11.09 -5.54 -6.99
CA LEU A 48 -11.25 -5.76 -5.54
C LEU A 48 -12.02 -7.04 -5.24
N LEU A 49 -13.00 -7.42 -6.07
CA LEU A 49 -13.69 -8.70 -5.98
C LEU A 49 -12.73 -9.87 -6.24
N LEU A 50 -11.91 -9.79 -7.30
CA LEU A 50 -10.88 -10.79 -7.60
C LEU A 50 -9.88 -10.92 -6.43
N LEU A 51 -9.47 -9.78 -5.87
CA LEU A 51 -8.58 -9.76 -4.70
C LEU A 51 -9.23 -10.41 -3.47
N TRP A 52 -10.52 -10.14 -3.23
CA TRP A 52 -11.27 -10.81 -2.18
C TRP A 52 -11.29 -12.32 -2.37
N LEU A 53 -11.58 -12.80 -3.59
CA LEU A 53 -11.56 -14.22 -3.95
C LEU A 53 -10.20 -14.87 -3.68
N VAL A 54 -9.10 -14.25 -4.11
CA VAL A 54 -7.72 -14.73 -3.88
C VAL A 54 -7.39 -14.85 -2.39
N LEU A 55 -7.92 -13.95 -1.55
CA LEU A 55 -7.65 -13.92 -0.11
C LEU A 55 -8.64 -14.76 0.72
N THR A 56 -9.82 -15.11 0.20
CA THR A 56 -10.78 -16.00 0.88
C THR A 56 -10.19 -17.33 1.38
N PRO A 57 -9.34 -18.07 0.62
CA PRO A 57 -8.77 -19.33 1.11
C PRO A 57 -7.85 -19.14 2.32
N LEU A 58 -7.18 -17.99 2.45
CA LEU A 58 -6.40 -17.62 3.65
C LEU A 58 -7.30 -17.17 4.80
N GLY A 59 -8.46 -16.58 4.51
CA GLY A 59 -9.49 -16.23 5.48
C GLY A 59 -9.94 -17.41 6.35
N ALA A 60 -9.97 -18.61 5.77
CA ALA A 60 -10.27 -19.87 6.48
C ALA A 60 -9.08 -20.44 7.26
N ALA A 61 -7.84 -20.02 6.96
CA ALA A 61 -6.59 -20.51 7.55
C ALA A 61 -6.02 -19.57 8.64
N ARG A 62 -6.83 -18.60 9.09
CA ARG A 62 -6.45 -17.29 9.65
C ARG A 62 -5.51 -17.21 10.85
N SER A 63 -5.30 -18.29 11.62
CA SER A 63 -4.40 -18.26 12.77
C SER A 63 -3.14 -19.07 12.51
N GLY A 64 -1.98 -18.41 12.59
CA GLY A 64 -0.67 -19.07 12.53
C GLY A 64 -0.33 -19.74 11.20
N ALA A 65 -0.92 -19.32 10.08
CA ALA A 65 -0.54 -19.84 8.76
C ALA A 65 0.94 -19.53 8.43
N VAL A 66 1.39 -18.31 8.75
CA VAL A 66 2.78 -17.90 8.56
C VAL A 66 3.71 -18.62 9.53
N ALA A 67 3.28 -18.81 10.80
CA ALA A 67 4.02 -19.60 11.78
C ALA A 67 4.21 -21.06 11.35
N ARG A 68 3.13 -21.70 10.88
CA ARG A 68 3.12 -23.08 10.35
C ARG A 68 4.03 -23.24 9.15
N ALA A 69 3.98 -22.30 8.20
CA ALA A 69 4.85 -22.31 7.03
C ALA A 69 6.35 -22.30 7.40
N GLY A 70 6.75 -21.71 8.53
CA GLY A 70 8.15 -21.71 8.96
C GLY A 70 8.74 -23.09 9.29
N GLY A 71 7.88 -24.08 9.58
CA GLY A 71 8.28 -25.43 9.98
C GLY A 71 8.65 -26.36 8.81
N THR A 72 8.31 -26.00 7.57
CA THR A 72 8.54 -26.85 6.39
C THR A 72 9.42 -26.16 5.35
N LEU A 73 10.21 -26.92 4.60
CA LEU A 73 11.01 -26.40 3.49
C LEU A 73 10.17 -25.64 2.44
N PRO A 74 9.04 -26.17 1.91
CA PRO A 74 8.18 -25.41 1.00
C PRO A 74 7.58 -24.16 1.65
N GLY A 75 7.21 -24.21 2.94
CA GLY A 75 6.69 -23.03 3.62
C GLY A 75 7.74 -21.94 3.81
N ARG A 76 9.01 -22.30 4.08
CA ARG A 76 10.12 -21.33 4.11
C ARG A 76 10.34 -20.65 2.76
N MET A 77 10.21 -21.37 1.65
CA MET A 77 10.28 -20.75 0.31
C MET A 77 9.17 -19.71 0.11
N VAL A 78 7.96 -19.98 0.60
CA VAL A 78 6.85 -19.00 0.59
C VAL A 78 7.18 -17.77 1.44
N LEU A 79 7.76 -17.95 2.63
CA LEU A 79 8.17 -16.83 3.48
C LEU A 79 9.28 -15.98 2.82
N VAL A 80 10.23 -16.60 2.11
CA VAL A 80 11.25 -15.90 1.33
C VAL A 80 10.60 -15.09 0.21
N LEU A 81 9.65 -15.68 -0.53
CA LEU A 81 8.92 -14.97 -1.60
C LEU A 81 8.14 -13.77 -1.05
N MET A 82 7.47 -13.92 0.10
CA MET A 82 6.77 -12.83 0.77
C MET A 82 7.75 -11.71 1.19
N ALA A 83 8.89 -12.07 1.80
CA ALA A 83 9.89 -11.11 2.23
C ALA A 83 10.49 -10.35 1.05
N ALA A 84 10.84 -11.05 -0.04
CA ALA A 84 11.36 -10.44 -1.26
C ALA A 84 10.35 -9.47 -1.89
N THR A 85 9.07 -9.86 -1.94
CA THR A 85 7.99 -9.01 -2.49
C THR A 85 7.83 -7.73 -1.68
N LEU A 86 7.86 -7.82 -0.34
CA LEU A 86 7.77 -6.67 0.55
C LEU A 86 9.01 -5.76 0.48
N LEU A 87 10.22 -6.34 0.41
CA LEU A 87 11.47 -5.58 0.26
C LEU A 87 11.50 -4.77 -1.04
N LEU A 88 11.07 -5.39 -2.15
CA LEU A 88 10.96 -4.71 -3.44
C LEU A 88 9.86 -3.65 -3.44
N SER A 89 8.71 -3.90 -2.81
CA SER A 89 7.67 -2.89 -2.60
C SER A 89 8.18 -1.67 -1.85
N GLY A 90 8.91 -1.88 -0.75
CA GLY A 90 9.52 -0.81 0.03
C GLY A 90 10.56 -0.02 -0.76
N GLY A 91 11.39 -0.70 -1.55
CA GLY A 91 12.36 -0.06 -2.45
C GLY A 91 11.70 0.85 -3.51
N GLY A 92 10.60 0.39 -4.11
CA GLY A 92 9.81 1.21 -5.04
C GLY A 92 9.18 2.41 -4.34
N THR A 93 8.63 2.19 -3.14
CA THR A 93 8.03 3.24 -2.30
C THR A 93 9.03 4.34 -1.92
N LEU A 94 10.30 4.00 -1.68
CA LEU A 94 11.37 5.00 -1.44
C LEU A 94 11.59 5.92 -2.65
N ASN A 95 11.55 5.37 -3.86
CA ASN A 95 11.71 6.17 -5.09
C ASN A 95 10.49 7.06 -5.34
N GLU A 96 9.29 6.53 -5.12
CA GLU A 96 8.04 7.30 -5.22
C GLU A 96 8.00 8.44 -4.21
N ALA A 97 8.46 8.20 -2.99
CA ALA A 97 8.57 9.22 -1.94
C ALA A 97 9.50 10.36 -2.33
N ASN A 98 10.69 10.02 -2.83
CA ASN A 98 11.65 11.01 -3.29
C ASN A 98 11.10 11.83 -4.46
N GLY A 99 10.43 11.16 -5.41
CA GLY A 99 9.77 11.81 -6.54
C GLY A 99 8.63 12.73 -6.11
N PHE A 100 7.82 12.31 -5.14
CA PHE A 100 6.74 13.15 -4.59
C PHE A 100 7.27 14.37 -3.84
N LEU A 101 8.27 14.20 -2.99
CA LEU A 101 8.90 15.31 -2.28
C LEU A 101 9.53 16.31 -3.23
N SER A 102 10.23 15.82 -4.25
CA SER A 102 10.83 16.68 -5.29
C SER A 102 9.78 17.39 -6.16
N PHE A 103 8.58 16.83 -6.27
CA PHE A 103 7.47 17.44 -7.00
C PHE A 103 6.73 18.51 -6.17
N THR A 104 6.63 18.30 -4.86
CA THR A 104 5.86 19.16 -3.95
C THR A 104 6.71 20.24 -3.26
N GLY A 105 8.01 20.01 -3.09
CA GLY A 105 8.96 20.97 -2.55
C GLY A 105 9.82 21.58 -3.65
N ASP A 106 10.16 22.86 -3.50
CA ASP A 106 11.12 23.56 -4.38
C ASP A 106 12.58 23.08 -4.17
N TRP A 107 12.80 22.12 -3.26
CA TRP A 107 14.11 21.60 -2.89
C TRP A 107 14.29 20.19 -3.48
N GLN A 108 15.22 20.04 -4.41
CA GLN A 108 15.58 18.75 -5.00
C GLN A 108 16.61 18.05 -4.10
N LEU A 109 16.14 17.39 -3.03
CA LEU A 109 17.01 16.54 -2.24
C LEU A 109 17.45 15.34 -3.09
N SER A 110 18.76 15.19 -3.29
CA SER A 110 19.30 14.04 -4.02
C SER A 110 18.88 12.72 -3.35
N PHE A 111 18.56 11.72 -4.16
CA PHE A 111 18.16 10.40 -3.67
C PHE A 111 19.18 9.80 -2.69
N PHE A 112 20.47 10.08 -2.89
CA PHE A 112 21.56 9.61 -2.03
C PHE A 112 21.52 10.18 -0.61
N TRP A 113 20.94 11.37 -0.40
CA TRP A 113 20.73 11.95 0.92
C TRP A 113 19.36 11.55 1.49
N PHE A 114 18.34 11.51 0.63
CA PHE A 114 17.00 11.07 1.01
C PHE A 114 17.00 9.64 1.58
N LEU A 115 17.68 8.71 0.88
CA LEU A 115 17.70 7.29 1.21
C LEU A 115 18.18 7.00 2.64
N PRO A 116 19.39 7.40 3.08
CA PRO A 116 19.86 7.10 4.44
C PRO A 116 19.01 7.77 5.52
N LEU A 117 18.46 8.97 5.28
CA LEU A 117 17.59 9.65 6.24
C LEU A 117 16.29 8.87 6.48
N VAL A 118 15.64 8.44 5.40
CA VAL A 118 14.38 7.69 5.51
C VAL A 118 14.63 6.29 6.04
N LEU A 119 15.73 5.63 5.64
CA LEU A 119 16.11 4.33 6.19
C LEU A 119 16.45 4.40 7.68
N ALA A 120 17.10 5.47 8.15
CA ALA A 120 17.35 5.67 9.58
C ALA A 120 16.04 5.83 10.36
N LEU A 121 15.08 6.58 9.82
CA LEU A 121 13.74 6.74 10.39
C LEU A 121 12.99 5.39 10.45
N VAL A 122 12.98 4.64 9.34
CA VAL A 122 12.33 3.32 9.28
C VAL A 122 13.00 2.33 10.23
N TYR A 123 14.33 2.31 10.26
CA TYR A 123 15.11 1.48 11.18
C TYR A 123 14.75 1.76 12.63
N TYR A 124 14.71 3.04 13.01
CA TYR A 124 14.35 3.46 14.36
C TYR A 124 12.91 3.07 14.71
N ALA A 125 11.95 3.34 13.82
CA ALA A 125 10.54 3.03 14.04
C ALA A 125 10.28 1.52 14.15
N VAL A 126 10.92 0.69 13.31
CA VAL A 126 10.79 -0.77 13.39
C VAL A 126 11.44 -1.31 14.67
N ARG A 127 12.56 -0.72 15.12
CA ARG A 127 13.20 -1.05 16.41
C ARG A 127 12.31 -0.76 17.61
N LEU A 128 11.55 0.33 17.59
CA LEU A 128 10.62 0.71 18.66
C LEU A 128 9.40 -0.23 18.76
N GLY A 129 9.15 -1.04 17.73
CA GLY A 129 8.05 -1.99 17.70
C GLY A 129 6.80 -1.45 17.01
N ILE A 130 5.93 -2.38 16.58
CA ILE A 130 4.77 -2.05 15.75
C ILE A 130 3.66 -1.35 16.54
N GLU A 131 3.63 -1.47 17.86
CA GLU A 131 2.52 -0.93 18.67
C GLU A 131 2.44 0.59 18.62
N GLY A 132 3.57 1.29 18.77
CA GLY A 132 3.62 2.75 18.66
C GLY A 132 3.17 3.21 17.26
N VAL A 133 3.70 2.58 16.23
CA VAL A 133 3.35 2.83 14.82
C VAL A 133 1.85 2.61 14.57
N ALA A 134 1.28 1.56 15.15
CA ALA A 134 -0.12 1.20 15.00
C ALA A 134 -1.07 2.16 15.76
N ARG A 135 -0.61 2.82 16.83
CA ARG A 135 -1.36 3.91 17.47
C ARG A 135 -1.33 5.18 16.61
N VAL A 136 -0.16 5.53 16.08
CA VAL A 136 0.01 6.70 15.20
C VAL A 136 -0.78 6.55 13.90
N SER A 137 -0.87 5.33 13.34
CA SER A 137 -1.64 5.08 12.12
C SER A 137 -3.13 5.41 12.26
N GLY A 138 -3.70 5.27 13.46
CA GLY A 138 -5.08 5.69 13.73
C GLY A 138 -5.25 7.21 13.61
N VAL A 139 -4.30 7.99 14.13
CA VAL A 139 -4.30 9.46 14.01
C VAL A 139 -4.13 9.88 12.55
N VAL A 140 -3.14 9.30 11.85
CA VAL A 140 -2.90 9.59 10.43
C VAL A 140 -4.10 9.20 9.57
N PHE A 141 -4.79 8.12 9.90
CA PHE A 141 -6.02 7.71 9.21
C PHE A 141 -7.13 8.76 9.34
N VAL A 142 -7.34 9.31 10.54
CA VAL A 142 -8.32 10.39 10.75
C VAL A 142 -7.92 11.65 9.97
N LEU A 143 -6.65 12.05 10.06
CA LEU A 143 -6.13 13.20 9.30
C LEU A 143 -6.30 13.01 7.80
N PHE A 144 -6.07 11.79 7.30
CA PHE A 144 -6.24 11.46 5.90
C PHE A 144 -7.72 11.57 5.46
N LEU A 145 -8.67 11.07 6.25
CA LEU A 145 -10.10 11.24 5.97
C LEU A 145 -10.53 12.71 6.01
N LEU A 146 -10.01 13.48 6.97
CA LEU A 146 -10.27 14.92 7.04
C LEU A 146 -9.70 15.64 5.81
N SER A 147 -8.50 15.29 5.36
CA SER A 147 -7.90 15.83 4.14
C SER A 147 -8.77 15.55 2.91
N ILE A 148 -9.29 14.33 2.77
CA ILE A 148 -10.26 14.00 1.70
C ILE A 148 -11.50 14.89 1.81
N GLY A 149 -12.11 14.96 2.98
CA GLY A 149 -13.32 15.76 3.19
C GLY A 149 -13.12 17.23 2.82
N VAL A 150 -12.01 17.81 3.24
CA VAL A 150 -11.65 19.20 2.91
C VAL A 150 -11.47 19.39 1.40
N VAL A 151 -10.75 18.49 0.72
CA VAL A 151 -10.54 18.56 -0.75
C VAL A 151 -11.87 18.42 -1.50
N VAL A 152 -12.78 17.56 -1.05
CA VAL A 152 -14.10 17.41 -1.66
C VAL A 152 -14.91 18.69 -1.48
N ILE A 153 -15.03 19.18 -0.24
CA ILE A 153 -15.82 20.36 0.11
C ILE A 153 -15.29 21.61 -0.61
N SER A 154 -13.97 21.76 -0.72
CA SER A 154 -13.35 22.91 -1.38
C SER A 154 -13.61 22.98 -2.87
N ASN A 155 -13.91 21.84 -3.49
CA ASN A 155 -14.10 21.74 -4.93
C ASN A 155 -15.58 21.58 -5.34
N LEU A 156 -16.54 21.57 -4.39
CA LEU A 156 -17.96 21.37 -4.69
C LEU A 156 -18.52 22.36 -5.73
N ARG A 157 -18.06 23.61 -5.71
CA ARG A 157 -18.52 24.66 -6.65
C ARG A 157 -18.00 24.46 -8.07
N GLU A 158 -16.85 23.81 -8.21
CA GLU A 158 -16.19 23.57 -9.50
C GLU A 158 -16.59 22.25 -10.15
N MET A 159 -17.34 21.39 -9.43
CA MET A 159 -17.84 20.12 -9.97
C MET A 159 -18.89 20.36 -11.05
N ARG A 160 -18.61 19.89 -12.28
CA ARG A 160 -19.54 19.97 -13.41
C ARG A 160 -19.83 18.56 -13.94
N LEU A 161 -21.10 18.18 -14.00
CA LEU A 161 -21.52 16.89 -14.58
C LEU A 161 -21.12 16.76 -16.06
N GLN A 162 -21.00 17.87 -16.77
CA GLN A 162 -20.56 17.92 -18.17
C GLN A 162 -19.11 17.44 -18.38
N ASN A 163 -18.31 17.44 -17.31
CA ASN A 163 -16.93 16.98 -17.36
C ASN A 163 -16.81 15.45 -17.33
N LEU A 164 -17.90 14.73 -17.03
CA LEU A 164 -17.93 13.27 -17.07
C LEU A 164 -17.84 12.80 -18.52
N ALA A 165 -16.77 12.07 -18.82
CA ALA A 165 -16.55 11.53 -20.13
C ALA A 165 -17.29 10.20 -20.28
N VAL A 166 -17.99 10.04 -21.42
CA VAL A 166 -18.67 8.82 -21.81
C VAL A 166 -17.95 8.22 -23.01
N GLU A 167 -17.67 6.93 -22.97
CA GLU A 167 -16.99 6.19 -24.04
C GLU A 167 -17.99 5.33 -24.78
N ALA A 168 -17.72 5.13 -26.06
CA ALA A 168 -18.58 4.36 -26.95
C ALA A 168 -18.58 2.84 -26.65
N GLN A 169 -17.51 2.28 -26.08
CA GLN A 169 -17.37 0.84 -25.81
C GLN A 169 -16.97 0.52 -24.36
N PRO A 170 -17.80 0.91 -23.36
CA PRO A 170 -17.41 0.87 -21.96
C PRO A 170 -17.07 -0.55 -21.47
N PHE A 171 -17.69 -1.60 -22.01
CA PHE A 171 -17.44 -2.98 -21.57
C PHE A 171 -16.06 -3.51 -21.99
N MET A 172 -15.66 -3.29 -23.25
CA MET A 172 -14.37 -3.76 -23.77
C MET A 172 -13.22 -3.05 -23.07
N ASP A 173 -13.37 -1.74 -22.86
CA ASP A 173 -12.35 -0.92 -22.20
C ASP A 173 -12.32 -1.17 -20.69
N THR A 174 -13.45 -1.53 -20.08
CA THR A 174 -13.49 -2.06 -18.70
C THR A 174 -12.73 -3.38 -18.60
N ALA A 175 -12.93 -4.32 -19.52
CA ALA A 175 -12.21 -5.60 -19.50
C ALA A 175 -10.69 -5.42 -19.65
N LYS A 176 -10.27 -4.52 -20.55
CA LYS A 176 -8.85 -4.13 -20.69
C LYS A 176 -8.35 -3.45 -19.41
N ALA A 177 -9.12 -2.54 -18.82
CA ALA A 177 -8.77 -1.85 -17.58
C ALA A 177 -8.66 -2.81 -16.39
N VAL A 178 -9.49 -3.85 -16.32
CA VAL A 178 -9.38 -4.94 -15.33
C VAL A 178 -8.06 -5.68 -15.54
N GLY A 179 -7.78 -6.16 -16.76
CA GLY A 179 -6.56 -6.90 -17.06
C GLY A 179 -5.27 -6.10 -16.86
N GLN A 180 -5.28 -4.80 -17.17
CA GLN A 180 -4.14 -3.90 -16.99
C GLN A 180 -4.03 -3.33 -15.57
N GLY A 181 -5.16 -3.17 -14.89
CA GLY A 181 -5.30 -2.52 -13.60
C GLY A 181 -5.24 -3.47 -12.40
N PHE A 182 -5.44 -4.77 -12.61
CA PHE A 182 -5.31 -5.76 -11.53
C PHE A 182 -3.90 -5.72 -10.94
N SER A 183 -3.83 -5.28 -9.68
CA SER A 183 -2.58 -5.24 -8.94
C SER A 183 -2.81 -5.69 -7.51
N PHE A 184 -2.01 -6.67 -7.10
CA PHE A 184 -2.03 -7.17 -5.74
C PHE A 184 -1.08 -6.31 -4.92
N SER A 185 -1.63 -5.58 -3.95
CA SER A 185 -0.85 -4.72 -3.06
C SER A 185 0.03 -5.55 -2.13
N PRO A 186 1.37 -5.39 -2.16
CA PRO A 186 2.27 -6.05 -1.21
C PRO A 186 1.95 -5.73 0.25
N ALA A 187 1.33 -4.57 0.54
CA ALA A 187 0.86 -4.21 1.88
C ALA A 187 -0.14 -5.22 2.47
N LEU A 188 -0.87 -5.97 1.64
CA LEU A 188 -1.73 -7.07 2.09
C LEU A 188 -0.92 -8.24 2.68
N LEU A 189 0.28 -8.52 2.13
CA LEU A 189 1.19 -9.51 2.72
C LEU A 189 1.66 -9.06 4.10
N ALA A 190 1.99 -7.77 4.25
CA ALA A 190 2.35 -7.21 5.54
C ALA A 190 1.19 -7.35 6.55
N GLY A 191 -0.04 -7.08 6.13
CA GLY A 191 -1.25 -7.30 6.92
C GLY A 191 -1.46 -8.76 7.34
N ILE A 192 -1.15 -9.72 6.46
CA ILE A 192 -1.21 -11.16 6.78
C ILE A 192 -0.15 -11.53 7.84
N VAL A 193 1.09 -11.07 7.68
CA VAL A 193 2.18 -11.36 8.63
C VAL A 193 1.92 -10.72 10.00
N LEU A 194 1.56 -9.44 10.01
CA LEU A 194 1.30 -8.69 11.25
C LEU A 194 0.02 -9.14 11.97
N SER A 195 -0.85 -9.91 11.31
CA SER A 195 -2.04 -10.47 11.96
C SER A 195 -1.71 -11.42 13.13
N GLU A 196 -0.49 -11.95 13.19
CA GLU A 196 -0.01 -12.77 14.32
C GLU A 196 0.28 -11.95 15.57
N LYS A 197 0.55 -10.64 15.41
CA LYS A 197 0.75 -9.69 16.51
C LYS A 197 -0.57 -9.10 17.03
N THR A 198 -1.72 -9.53 16.51
CA THR A 198 -3.03 -9.06 16.97
C THR A 198 -3.50 -9.84 18.20
N GLN A 199 -4.14 -9.19 19.17
CA GLN A 199 -4.66 -9.78 20.43
C GLN A 199 -5.52 -11.06 20.32
N ARG A 200 -6.03 -11.38 19.11
CA ARG A 200 -6.83 -12.58 18.85
C ARG A 200 -6.34 -13.39 17.65
N GLY A 201 -5.15 -13.09 17.13
CA GLY A 201 -4.60 -13.72 15.92
C GLY A 201 -5.54 -13.64 14.70
N ARG A 202 -6.40 -12.62 14.62
CA ARG A 202 -7.25 -12.41 13.44
C ARG A 202 -6.90 -11.08 12.81
N GLY A 203 -6.60 -11.13 11.52
CA GLY A 203 -6.31 -9.95 10.70
C GLY A 203 -7.50 -8.99 10.54
N PRO A 204 -7.34 -7.93 9.74
CA PRO A 204 -8.39 -6.96 9.49
C PRO A 204 -9.59 -7.64 8.81
N ARG A 205 -10.79 -7.07 9.01
CA ARG A 205 -11.97 -7.54 8.29
C ARG A 205 -11.82 -7.18 6.82
N LEU A 206 -11.33 -8.11 6.02
CA LEU A 206 -10.99 -7.91 4.61
C LEU A 206 -12.12 -7.21 3.82
N ALA A 207 -13.37 -7.62 4.00
CA ALA A 207 -14.51 -6.99 3.32
C ALA A 207 -14.61 -5.47 3.62
N HIS A 208 -14.42 -5.07 4.88
CA HIS A 208 -14.44 -3.65 5.26
C HIS A 208 -13.23 -2.90 4.69
N LEU A 209 -12.05 -3.55 4.63
CA LEU A 209 -10.83 -2.96 4.07
C LEU A 209 -11.01 -2.67 2.59
N LEU A 210 -11.47 -3.68 1.83
CA LEU A 210 -11.70 -3.54 0.39
C LEU A 210 -12.84 -2.57 0.09
N ALA A 211 -13.92 -2.57 0.89
CA ALA A 211 -15.00 -1.59 0.75
C ALA A 211 -14.52 -0.16 1.01
N ALA A 212 -13.71 0.07 2.05
CA ALA A 212 -13.15 1.39 2.35
C ALA A 212 -12.20 1.87 1.24
N LEU A 213 -11.38 0.97 0.69
CA LEU A 213 -10.50 1.28 -0.44
C LEU A 213 -11.31 1.61 -1.70
N PHE A 214 -12.36 0.83 -1.99
CA PHE A 214 -13.26 1.12 -3.10
C PHE A 214 -13.92 2.49 -2.95
N ALA A 215 -14.46 2.80 -1.77
CA ALA A 215 -15.08 4.10 -1.50
C ALA A 215 -14.09 5.25 -1.70
N THR A 216 -12.84 5.06 -1.24
CA THR A 216 -11.77 6.05 -1.41
C THR A 216 -11.44 6.25 -2.90
N TYR A 217 -11.29 5.15 -3.65
CA TYR A 217 -11.03 5.18 -5.10
C TYR A 217 -12.15 5.86 -5.86
N PHE A 218 -13.39 5.49 -5.53
CA PHE A 218 -14.60 6.05 -6.12
C PHE A 218 -14.64 7.57 -5.93
N VAL A 219 -14.49 8.04 -4.67
CA VAL A 219 -14.52 9.48 -4.36
C VAL A 219 -13.44 10.22 -5.12
N PHE A 220 -12.18 9.76 -5.10
CA PHE A 220 -11.10 10.45 -5.79
C PHE A 220 -11.28 10.46 -7.31
N THR A 221 -11.67 9.34 -7.90
CA THR A 221 -11.84 9.23 -9.36
C THR A 221 -13.00 10.10 -9.83
N MET A 222 -14.15 10.03 -9.13
CA MET A 222 -15.32 10.88 -9.41
C MET A 222 -15.00 12.37 -9.27
N VAL A 223 -14.42 12.79 -8.14
CA VAL A 223 -14.13 14.20 -7.88
C VAL A 223 -13.09 14.75 -8.87
N SER A 224 -12.07 13.96 -9.19
CA SER A 224 -11.06 14.37 -10.17
C SER A 224 -11.67 14.64 -11.53
N GLU A 225 -12.56 13.76 -12.01
CA GLU A 225 -13.20 13.94 -13.31
C GLU A 225 -14.28 15.03 -13.29
N LEU A 226 -15.07 15.15 -12.22
CA LEU A 226 -16.07 16.21 -12.11
C LEU A 226 -15.45 17.60 -12.14
N VAL A 227 -14.24 17.78 -11.60
CA VAL A 227 -13.56 19.08 -11.55
C VAL A 227 -12.66 19.30 -12.76
N LEU A 228 -11.84 18.31 -13.14
CA LEU A 228 -10.82 18.46 -14.19
C LEU A 228 -11.25 17.89 -15.55
N GLY A 229 -12.33 17.12 -15.62
CA GLY A 229 -12.75 16.41 -16.83
C GLY A 229 -11.66 15.49 -17.38
N GLY A 230 -11.52 15.45 -18.71
CA GLY A 230 -10.47 14.70 -19.40
C GLY A 230 -9.04 15.12 -19.02
N PHE A 231 -8.84 16.28 -18.37
CA PHE A 231 -7.53 16.68 -17.86
C PHE A 231 -7.12 15.88 -16.61
N ALA A 232 -8.08 15.28 -15.89
CA ALA A 232 -7.82 14.43 -14.73
C ALA A 232 -6.92 13.24 -15.07
N THR A 233 -7.08 12.66 -16.26
CA THR A 233 -6.32 11.48 -16.70
C THR A 233 -4.88 11.84 -17.05
N ALA A 234 -4.66 13.04 -17.62
CA ALA A 234 -3.34 13.58 -17.97
C ALA A 234 -2.48 13.97 -16.76
N GLN A 235 -3.09 14.19 -15.59
CA GLN A 235 -2.37 14.57 -14.37
C GLN A 235 -1.73 13.37 -13.69
N ARG A 236 -0.43 13.51 -13.36
CA ARG A 236 0.32 12.50 -12.58
C ARG A 236 -0.18 12.40 -11.14
N GLN A 237 -0.62 13.52 -10.55
CA GLN A 237 -1.17 13.59 -9.20
C GLN A 237 -2.46 14.41 -9.17
N PRO A 238 -3.59 13.84 -9.66
CA PRO A 238 -4.86 14.57 -9.76
C PRO A 238 -5.34 15.11 -8.41
N VAL A 239 -5.15 14.35 -7.33
CA VAL A 239 -5.55 14.74 -5.98
C VAL A 239 -4.77 15.95 -5.46
N TYR A 240 -3.47 15.99 -5.70
CA TYR A 240 -2.65 17.16 -5.35
C TYR A 240 -3.09 18.39 -6.16
N THR A 241 -3.36 18.22 -7.45
CA THR A 241 -3.88 19.29 -8.31
C THR A 241 -5.23 19.80 -7.83
N LEU A 242 -6.15 18.92 -7.41
CA LEU A 242 -7.43 19.30 -6.79
C LEU A 242 -7.23 20.08 -5.48
N ALA A 243 -6.27 19.68 -4.65
CA ALA A 243 -5.94 20.40 -3.42
C ALA A 243 -5.37 21.80 -3.72
N ARG A 244 -4.63 21.95 -4.82
CA ARG A 244 -4.06 23.24 -5.25
C ARG A 244 -5.10 24.19 -5.85
N ILE A 245 -6.06 23.67 -6.60
CA ILE A 245 -7.11 24.47 -7.27
C ILE A 245 -8.30 24.76 -6.34
N GLY A 246 -8.49 23.96 -5.28
CA GLY A 246 -9.58 24.11 -4.33
C GLY A 246 -9.68 25.51 -3.72
N GLY A 247 -10.80 26.19 -3.96
CA GLY A 247 -11.01 27.61 -3.65
C GLY A 247 -11.41 27.95 -2.22
N LEU A 248 -10.92 27.23 -1.19
CA LEU A 248 -11.14 27.65 0.20
C LEU A 248 -10.18 28.78 0.58
N SER A 249 -10.67 30.01 0.55
CA SER A 249 -9.95 31.26 0.88
C SER A 249 -9.12 31.21 2.18
N VAL A 250 -9.58 30.44 3.18
CA VAL A 250 -8.91 30.31 4.51
C VAL A 250 -7.66 29.43 4.45
N PHE A 251 -7.57 28.48 3.52
CA PHE A 251 -6.41 27.60 3.36
C PHE A 251 -5.70 27.90 2.04
N ARG A 252 -4.92 28.99 2.02
CA ARG A 252 -4.06 29.36 0.88
C ARG A 252 -3.06 28.26 0.45
N ARG A 253 -2.87 27.19 1.25
CA ARG A 253 -1.96 26.06 0.98
C ARG A 253 -2.54 24.69 1.40
N LEU A 254 -3.73 24.33 0.92
CA LEU A 254 -4.31 22.98 1.13
C LEU A 254 -3.42 21.86 0.56
N ASP A 255 -2.70 22.18 -0.51
CA ASP A 255 -1.68 21.35 -1.13
C ASP A 255 -0.58 20.90 -0.14
N SER A 256 -0.06 21.82 0.68
CA SER A 256 0.97 21.51 1.68
C SER A 256 0.46 20.62 2.82
N LEU A 257 -0.78 20.82 3.26
CA LEU A 257 -1.40 19.98 4.29
C LEU A 257 -1.63 18.55 3.77
N HIS A 258 -2.18 18.43 2.56
CA HIS A 258 -2.40 17.14 1.92
C HIS A 258 -1.07 16.39 1.71
N SER A 259 -0.05 17.06 1.18
CA SER A 259 1.27 16.48 0.96
C SER A 259 1.94 15.99 2.24
N SER A 260 1.77 16.70 3.34
CA SER A 260 2.33 16.32 4.64
C SER A 260 1.68 15.04 5.18
N ILE A 261 0.34 14.95 5.16
CA ILE A 261 -0.40 13.75 5.59
C ILE A 261 -0.04 12.55 4.71
N TRP A 262 0.14 12.80 3.42
CA TRP A 262 0.49 11.77 2.47
C TRP A 262 1.91 11.23 2.67
N LEU A 263 2.88 12.10 2.96
CA LEU A 263 4.22 11.69 3.35
C LEU A 263 4.20 10.85 4.63
N MET A 264 3.38 11.21 5.62
CA MET A 264 3.19 10.39 6.83
C MET A 264 2.64 8.99 6.48
N ALA A 265 1.65 8.89 5.58
CA ALA A 265 1.10 7.61 5.13
C ALA A 265 2.16 6.77 4.40
N LEU A 266 3.02 7.39 3.59
CA LEU A 266 4.11 6.71 2.90
C LEU A 266 5.16 6.18 3.88
N VAL A 267 5.58 6.98 4.86
CA VAL A 267 6.51 6.52 5.90
C VAL A 267 5.89 5.38 6.70
N LEU A 268 4.61 5.49 7.06
CA LEU A 268 3.89 4.39 7.72
C LEU A 268 3.91 3.12 6.88
N LYS A 269 3.73 3.21 5.55
CA LYS A 269 3.84 2.07 4.65
C LYS A 269 5.21 1.38 4.77
N LEU A 270 6.30 2.15 4.64
CA LEU A 270 7.66 1.63 4.75
C LEU A 270 7.93 0.94 6.09
N VAL A 271 7.43 1.53 7.19
CA VAL A 271 7.58 0.95 8.53
C VAL A 271 6.76 -0.33 8.69
N VAL A 272 5.53 -0.37 8.17
CA VAL A 272 4.65 -1.55 8.23
C VAL A 272 5.23 -2.71 7.42
N GLU A 273 5.70 -2.45 6.20
CA GLU A 273 6.38 -3.45 5.36
C GLU A 273 7.69 -3.91 6.01
N GLY A 274 8.49 -2.98 6.53
CA GLY A 274 9.73 -3.29 7.25
C GLY A 274 9.50 -4.16 8.48
N ALA A 275 8.50 -3.86 9.29
CA ALA A 275 8.13 -4.68 10.44
C ALA A 275 7.66 -6.09 10.03
N ALA A 276 6.91 -6.22 8.94
CA ALA A 276 6.52 -7.52 8.41
C ALA A 276 7.72 -8.33 7.90
N VAL A 277 8.63 -7.70 7.15
CA VAL A 277 9.88 -8.34 6.69
C VAL A 277 10.73 -8.79 7.87
N GLU A 278 10.84 -7.96 8.91
CA GLU A 278 11.60 -8.28 10.11
C GLU A 278 11.09 -9.55 10.81
N LEU A 279 9.77 -9.71 10.93
CA LEU A 279 9.14 -10.92 11.45
C LEU A 279 9.40 -12.15 10.57
N LEU A 280 9.36 -11.98 9.24
CA LEU A 280 9.69 -13.06 8.30
C LEU A 280 11.17 -13.46 8.40
N LEU A 281 12.08 -12.49 8.44
CA LEU A 281 13.51 -12.71 8.55
C LEU A 281 13.87 -13.41 9.87
N ARG A 282 13.23 -13.07 10.99
CA ARG A 282 13.44 -13.79 12.26
C ARG A 282 13.13 -15.29 12.16
N ARG A 283 12.22 -15.69 11.27
CA ARG A 283 11.88 -17.11 11.04
C ARG A 283 12.80 -17.80 10.05
N LEU A 284 13.35 -17.04 9.12
CA LEU A 284 14.24 -17.55 8.07
C LEU A 284 15.70 -17.62 8.54
N LEU A 285 16.11 -16.71 9.41
CA LEU A 285 17.49 -16.55 9.83
C LEU A 285 17.85 -17.41 11.05
N PRO A 286 19.09 -17.94 11.12
CA PRO A 286 19.61 -18.59 12.31
C PRO A 286 19.65 -17.62 13.52
N ALA A 287 19.53 -18.15 14.74
CA ALA A 287 19.47 -17.37 15.99
C ALA A 287 20.57 -16.30 16.11
N ARG A 288 21.79 -16.60 15.66
CA ARG A 288 22.94 -15.66 15.67
C ARG A 288 22.71 -14.36 14.87
N TRP A 289 21.89 -14.43 13.82
CA TRP A 289 21.60 -13.30 12.92
C TRP A 289 20.31 -12.55 13.28
N GLN A 290 19.44 -13.13 14.11
CA GLN A 290 18.15 -12.54 14.46
C GLN A 290 18.28 -11.17 15.14
N LYS A 291 19.36 -10.94 15.91
CA LYS A 291 19.65 -9.64 16.53
C LYS A 291 19.91 -8.51 15.52
N TYR A 292 20.28 -8.85 14.29
CA TYR A 292 20.49 -7.89 13.20
C TYR A 292 19.27 -7.76 12.28
N GLY A 293 18.13 -8.40 12.60
CA GLY A 293 16.95 -8.46 11.74
C GLY A 293 16.49 -7.10 11.23
N VAL A 294 16.39 -6.09 12.10
CA VAL A 294 15.99 -4.73 11.72
C VAL A 294 17.02 -4.06 10.80
N ALA A 295 18.32 -4.27 11.06
CA ALA A 295 19.39 -3.72 10.22
C ALA A 295 19.41 -4.36 8.84
N LEU A 296 19.20 -5.68 8.77
CA LEU A 296 19.07 -6.43 7.53
C LEU A 296 17.85 -5.97 6.73
N THR A 297 16.70 -5.79 7.37
CA THR A 297 15.51 -5.22 6.72
C THR A 297 15.82 -3.87 6.10
N ALA A 298 16.34 -2.91 6.89
CA ALA A 298 16.65 -1.57 6.39
C ALA A 298 17.68 -1.59 5.25
N GLY A 299 18.75 -2.37 5.38
CA GLY A 299 19.79 -2.52 4.36
C GLY A 299 19.26 -3.14 3.07
N LEU A 300 18.44 -4.19 3.16
CA LEU A 300 17.85 -4.85 1.99
C LEU A 300 16.79 -3.97 1.31
N THR A 301 15.97 -3.25 2.07
CA THR A 301 15.03 -2.26 1.50
C THR A 301 15.78 -1.12 0.83
N GLY A 302 16.90 -0.67 1.41
CA GLY A 302 17.77 0.33 0.80
C GLY A 302 18.44 -0.14 -0.49
N ALA A 303 18.96 -1.38 -0.50
CA ALA A 303 19.52 -2.00 -1.69
C ALA A 303 18.46 -2.14 -2.80
N ALA A 304 17.23 -2.55 -2.45
CA ALA A 304 16.11 -2.51 -3.39
C ALA A 304 15.90 -1.07 -3.91
N GLY A 305 15.80 -0.08 -3.02
CA GLY A 305 15.65 1.33 -3.41
C GLY A 305 16.71 1.82 -4.40
N LEU A 306 17.98 1.46 -4.20
CA LEU A 306 19.07 1.77 -5.14
C LEU A 306 18.91 1.04 -6.47
N LEU A 307 18.55 -0.24 -6.46
CA LEU A 307 18.27 -0.99 -7.69
C LEU A 307 17.18 -0.30 -8.51
N PHE A 308 16.11 0.16 -7.87
CA PHE A 308 15.04 0.92 -8.52
C PHE A 308 15.47 2.29 -9.06
N HIS A 309 16.40 2.94 -8.36
CA HIS A 309 16.91 4.25 -8.78
C HIS A 309 17.75 4.13 -10.07
N PHE A 310 18.61 3.11 -10.16
CA PHE A 310 19.48 2.90 -11.32
C PHE A 310 18.82 2.11 -12.45
N SER A 311 17.90 1.21 -12.11
CA SER A 311 17.17 0.38 -13.05
C SER A 311 15.70 0.54 -12.73
N PHE A 312 14.94 1.12 -13.65
CA PHE A 312 13.48 1.21 -13.53
C PHE A 312 12.85 0.08 -14.36
N PRO A 313 12.78 -1.18 -13.86
CA PRO A 313 12.29 -2.28 -14.65
C PRO A 313 10.82 -2.06 -15.03
N THR A 314 10.60 -1.88 -16.33
CA THR A 314 9.27 -1.87 -16.92
C THR A 314 8.57 -3.19 -16.61
N GLY A 315 7.38 -3.13 -16.00
CA GLY A 315 6.59 -4.33 -15.67
C GLY A 315 6.81 -4.91 -14.27
N LEU A 316 7.65 -4.32 -13.42
CA LEU A 316 7.85 -4.83 -12.05
C LEU A 316 6.57 -4.89 -11.22
N ARG A 317 5.64 -3.93 -11.38
CA ARG A 317 4.34 -3.98 -10.70
C ARG A 317 3.56 -5.26 -11.03
N ARG A 318 3.66 -5.76 -12.27
CA ARG A 318 3.04 -7.03 -12.67
C ARG A 318 3.75 -8.22 -12.01
N TRP A 319 5.08 -8.18 -11.93
CA TRP A 319 5.87 -9.18 -11.21
C TRP A 319 5.55 -9.23 -9.71
N LEU A 320 5.50 -8.09 -9.02
CA LEU A 320 5.12 -8.00 -7.61
C LEU A 320 3.70 -8.50 -7.38
N THR A 321 2.79 -8.18 -8.30
CA THR A 321 1.41 -8.67 -8.26
C THR A 321 1.36 -10.19 -8.38
N ALA A 322 2.04 -10.76 -9.38
CA ALA A 322 2.10 -12.20 -9.60
C ALA A 322 2.76 -12.93 -8.40
N ALA A 323 3.87 -12.39 -7.90
CA ALA A 323 4.58 -12.91 -6.73
C ALA A 323 3.72 -12.89 -5.47
N GLY A 324 2.99 -11.79 -5.23
CA GLY A 324 2.09 -11.65 -4.08
C GLY A 324 0.90 -12.63 -4.12
N VAL A 325 0.25 -12.75 -5.29
CA VAL A 325 -0.83 -13.74 -5.50
C VAL A 325 -0.30 -15.16 -5.31
N LEU A 326 0.85 -15.49 -5.91
CA LEU A 326 1.47 -16.80 -5.79
C LEU A 326 1.81 -17.12 -4.33
N ALA A 327 2.41 -16.17 -3.60
CA ALA A 327 2.75 -16.33 -2.19
C ALA A 327 1.51 -16.63 -1.34
N VAL A 328 0.41 -15.91 -1.57
CA VAL A 328 -0.88 -16.12 -0.89
C VAL A 328 -1.43 -17.52 -1.15
N LEU A 329 -1.48 -17.93 -2.42
CA LEU A 329 -2.04 -19.23 -2.81
C LEU A 329 -1.18 -20.38 -2.25
N LEU A 330 0.14 -20.29 -2.37
CA LEU A 330 1.06 -21.29 -1.81
C LEU A 330 0.97 -21.36 -0.28
N LEU A 331 0.86 -20.21 0.40
CA LEU A 331 0.67 -20.17 1.85
C LEU A 331 -0.63 -20.87 2.26
N ALA A 332 -1.73 -20.64 1.53
CA ALA A 332 -3.00 -21.31 1.78
C ALA A 332 -2.90 -22.83 1.57
N LEU A 333 -2.18 -23.28 0.53
CA LEU A 333 -1.97 -24.70 0.23
C LEU A 333 -1.14 -25.39 1.32
N VAL A 334 -0.01 -24.80 1.71
CA VAL A 334 0.87 -25.34 2.78
C VAL A 334 0.10 -25.40 4.10
N SER A 335 -0.64 -24.35 4.45
CA SER A 335 -1.42 -24.31 5.69
C SER A 335 -2.56 -25.33 5.72
N ARG A 336 -3.19 -25.64 4.58
CA ARG A 336 -4.24 -26.67 4.50
C ARG A 336 -3.69 -28.08 4.64
N LYS A 337 -2.52 -28.38 4.06
CA LYS A 337 -1.88 -29.69 4.17
C LYS A 337 -1.53 -30.03 5.62
N GLU A 338 -1.05 -29.06 6.39
CA GLU A 338 -0.74 -29.29 7.80
C GLU A 338 -1.99 -29.48 8.67
N LYS A 339 -3.09 -28.77 8.38
CA LYS A 339 -4.34 -28.97 9.13
C LYS A 339 -4.91 -30.40 8.97
N LYS A 340 -4.57 -31.11 7.89
CA LYS A 340 -4.99 -32.50 7.65
C LYS A 340 -4.07 -33.55 8.31
N ARG A 341 -2.89 -33.16 8.79
CA ARG A 341 -1.92 -34.06 9.42
C ARG A 341 -2.01 -34.08 10.96
N VAL A 342 -2.82 -33.21 11.53
CA VAL A 342 -3.16 -33.13 12.96
C VAL A 342 -4.59 -33.60 13.13
#